data_AF-A0A2L0VWD7-F1
#
_entry.id   AF-A0A2L0VWD7-F1
#
_cell.length_a   1.000
_cell.length_b   1.000
_cell.length_c   1.000
_cell.angle_alpha   90.00
_cell.angle_beta   90.00
_cell.angle_gamma   90.00
#
_symmetry.space_group_name_H-M   'P 1'
#
loop_
_entity.id
_entity.type
_entity.pdbx_description
1 polymer ?
#
loop_
_entity_poly.entity_id
_entity_poly.type
_entity_poly.pdbx_seq_one_letter_code
_entity_poly.pdbx_strand_id
1 'polypeptide(L)' 'MRQPSWDEVKETAKACSLVVHRIDVPASPVGSGEWAYYIDRQSTSTQRTCFYKRLGIGEVEKTMREFDFAGARQSGS' A
#
# COMPACT_ATOMS: atom_id res chain seq x y z
N MET A 1 7.91 11.99 5.33
CA MET A 1 8.26 10.59 5.66
C MET A 1 9.02 10.01 4.49
N ARG A 2 10.05 9.18 4.72
CA ARG A 2 10.77 8.48 3.65
C ARG A 2 9.89 7.32 3.17
N GLN A 3 9.69 7.19 1.86
CA GLN A 3 9.03 6.00 1.28
C GLN A 3 9.87 4.76 1.67
N PRO A 4 9.28 3.71 2.30
CA PRO A 4 10.00 2.49 2.61
C PRO A 4 10.53 1.88 1.32
N SER A 5 11.63 1.12 1.38
CA SER A 5 12.11 0.35 0.22
C SER A 5 11.14 -0.78 -0.12
N TRP A 6 11.22 -1.28 -1.35
CA TRP A 6 10.37 -2.40 -1.78
C TRP A 6 10.68 -3.70 -1.00
N ASP A 7 11.93 -3.90 -0.59
CA ASP A 7 12.32 -5.02 0.26
C ASP A 7 11.66 -4.95 1.63
N GLU A 8 11.66 -3.78 2.28
CA GLU A 8 10.95 -3.58 3.56
C GLU A 8 9.44 -3.86 3.42
N VAL A 9 8.82 -3.47 2.30
CA VAL A 9 7.42 -3.76 2.02
C VAL A 9 7.18 -5.27 1.89
N LYS A 10 8.03 -6.01 1.15
CA LYS A 10 7.90 -7.47 1.00
C LYS A 10 8.10 -8.21 2.32
N GLU A 11 9.13 -7.85 3.08
CA GLU A 11 9.41 -8.48 4.38
C GLU A 11 8.27 -8.25 5.37
N THR A 12 7.72 -7.03 5.39
CA THR A 12 6.59 -6.70 6.25
C THR A 12 5.31 -7.43 5.83
N ALA A 13 5.05 -7.52 4.52
CA ALA A 13 3.92 -8.28 3.98
C ALA A 13 3.98 -9.76 4.41
N LYS A 14 5.17 -10.38 4.29
CA LYS A 14 5.41 -11.75 4.73
C LYS A 14 5.19 -11.91 6.24
N ALA A 15 5.69 -10.98 7.05
CA ALA A 15 5.53 -11.02 8.51
C ALA A 15 4.06 -10.87 8.96
N CYS A 16 3.22 -10.23 8.15
CA CYS A 16 1.78 -10.06 8.43
C CYS A 16 0.91 -11.04 7.63
N SER A 17 1.49 -12.07 7.01
CA SER A 17 0.79 -13.08 6.22
C SER A 17 -0.16 -12.48 5.17
N LEU A 18 0.25 -11.40 4.49
CA LEU A 18 -0.52 -10.78 3.41
C LEU A 18 0.27 -10.68 2.12
N VAL A 19 -0.45 -10.44 1.02
CA VAL A 19 0.13 -10.26 -0.31
C VAL A 19 0.10 -8.79 -0.68
N VAL A 20 1.22 -8.30 -1.21
CA VAL A 20 1.35 -6.95 -1.78
C VAL A 20 1.80 -7.07 -3.22
N HIS A 21 1.23 -6.25 -4.09
CA HIS A 21 1.54 -6.20 -5.50
C HIS A 21 2.19 -4.87 -5.82
N ARG A 22 3.36 -4.92 -6.45
CA ARG A 22 4.06 -3.71 -6.92
C ARG A 22 3.39 -3.20 -8.18
N ILE A 23 3.27 -1.88 -8.27
CA ILE A 23 2.88 -1.17 -9.49
C ILE A 23 4.09 -0.35 -9.89
N ASP A 24 4.63 -0.60 -11.07
CA ASP A 24 5.61 0.30 -11.67
C ASP A 24 4.84 1.48 -12.28
N VAL A 25 5.06 2.67 -11.72
CA VAL A 25 4.43 3.89 -12.24
C VAL A 25 5.28 4.31 -13.45
N PRO A 26 4.68 4.46 -14.64
CA PRO A 26 5.41 4.96 -15.79
C PRO A 26 5.98 6.34 -15.46
N ALA A 27 7.25 6.57 -15.79
CA ALA A 27 7.97 7.76 -15.40
C ALA A 27 7.22 9.03 -15.86
N SER A 28 6.68 9.79 -14.91
CA SER A 28 6.21 11.14 -15.16
C SER A 28 7.41 12.07 -15.42
N PRO A 29 7.25 13.16 -16.20
CA PRO A 29 8.31 14.11 -16.51
C PRO A 29 8.89 14.87 -15.29
N VAL A 30 8.36 14.62 -14.09
CA VAL A 30 8.81 15.21 -12.81
C VAL A 30 9.83 14.33 -12.05
N GLY A 31 10.20 13.18 -12.61
CA GLY A 31 11.43 12.48 -12.24
C GLY A 31 11.32 11.40 -11.15
N SER A 32 12.15 10.37 -11.36
CA SER A 32 12.61 9.31 -10.46
C SER A 32 11.62 8.21 -10.01
N GLY A 33 11.37 7.24 -10.90
CA GLY A 33 11.22 5.82 -10.52
C GLY A 33 10.29 5.49 -9.35
N GLU A 34 9.23 6.27 -9.17
CA GLU A 34 8.27 6.07 -8.09
C GLU A 34 7.53 4.76 -8.37
N TRP A 35 7.67 3.80 -7.47
CA TRP A 35 6.83 2.60 -7.48
C TRP A 35 5.71 2.80 -6.47
N ALA A 36 4.55 2.29 -6.83
CA ALA A 36 3.41 2.19 -5.95
C ALA A 36 3.19 0.72 -5.59
N TYR A 37 2.31 0.46 -4.63
CA TYR A 37 1.90 -0.90 -4.32
C TYR A 37 0.46 -0.92 -3.82
N TYR A 38 -0.16 -2.09 -3.91
CA TYR A 38 -1.42 -2.35 -3.25
C TYR A 38 -1.40 -3.65 -2.46
N ILE A 39 -2.19 -3.69 -1.38
CA ILE A 39 -2.43 -4.89 -0.59
C ILE A 39 -3.56 -5.69 -1.26
N ASP A 40 -3.36 -7.00 -1.41
CA ASP A 40 -4.33 -7.91 -2.01
C ASP A 40 -5.71 -7.78 -1.35
N ARG A 41 -6.76 -7.78 -2.18
CA ARG A 41 -8.15 -7.56 -1.74
C ARG A 41 -8.65 -8.62 -0.76
N GLN A 42 -8.05 -9.80 -0.73
CA GLN A 42 -8.40 -10.87 0.20
C GLN A 42 -7.79 -10.68 1.60
N SER A 43 -6.89 -9.71 1.77
CA SER A 43 -6.26 -9.41 3.06
C SER A 43 -7.29 -8.86 4.05
N THR A 44 -7.36 -9.48 5.22
CA THR A 44 -8.22 -9.08 6.33
C THR A 44 -7.79 -7.76 6.97
N SER A 45 -8.70 -7.12 7.71
CA SER A 45 -8.42 -5.90 8.47
C SER A 45 -7.26 -6.07 9.47
N THR A 46 -7.16 -7.24 10.11
CA THR A 46 -6.06 -7.55 11.05
C THR A 46 -4.71 -7.62 10.34
N GLN A 47 -4.64 -8.29 9.19
CA GLN A 47 -3.41 -8.37 8.40
C GLN A 47 -2.98 -6.98 7.91
N ARG A 48 -3.91 -6.19 7.35
CA ARG A 48 -3.68 -4.81 6.90
C ARG A 48 -3.17 -3.93 8.03
N THR A 49 -3.81 -4.00 9.20
CA THR A 49 -3.40 -3.24 10.39
C THR A 49 -2.01 -3.62 10.89
N CYS A 50 -1.66 -4.91 10.91
CA CYS A 50 -0.31 -5.38 11.20
C CYS A 50 0.72 -4.73 10.28
N PHE A 51 0.42 -4.71 8.98
CA PHE A 51 1.33 -4.21 7.95
C PHE A 51 1.56 -2.70 8.06
N TYR A 52 0.50 -1.90 8.20
CA TYR A 52 0.64 -0.45 8.35
C TYR A 52 1.39 -0.09 9.63
N LYS A 53 1.09 -0.77 10.75
CA LYS A 53 1.78 -0.53 12.03
C LYS A 53 3.27 -0.81 11.95
N ARG A 54 3.68 -1.89 11.25
CA ARG A 54 5.10 -2.26 11.08
C ARG A 54 5.85 -1.33 10.14
N LEU A 55 5.21 -0.78 9.12
CA LEU A 55 5.79 0.24 8.24
C LEU A 55 5.78 1.66 8.84
N GLY A 56 5.23 1.84 10.05
CA GLY A 56 5.11 3.15 10.68
C GLY A 56 4.13 4.08 9.95
N ILE A 57 3.20 3.53 9.17
CA ILE A 57 2.17 4.30 8.46
C ILE A 57 1.09 4.68 9.47
N GLY A 58 0.88 5.98 9.67
CA GLY A 58 -0.09 6.51 10.62
C GLY A 58 -1.55 6.19 10.24
N GLU A 59 -2.47 6.29 11.20
CA GLU A 59 -3.89 5.95 10.99
C GLU A 59 -4.57 6.79 9.90
N VAL A 60 -4.14 8.06 9.73
CA VAL A 60 -4.65 8.95 8.67
C VAL A 60 -4.22 8.46 7.28
N GLU A 61 -2.94 8.11 7.11
CA GLU A 61 -2.42 7.59 5.84
C GLU A 61 -2.95 6.19 5.54
N LYS A 62 -3.13 5.35 6.56
CA LYS A 62 -3.86 4.08 6.46
C LYS A 62 -5.25 4.31 5.89
N THR A 63 -5.99 5.25 6.49
CA THR A 63 -7.37 5.55 6.05
C THR A 63 -7.39 6.06 4.63
N MET A 64 -6.49 6.97 4.23
CA MET A 64 -6.39 7.43 2.85
C MET A 64 -6.10 6.29 1.85
N ARG A 65 -5.11 5.44 2.15
CA ARG A 65 -4.76 4.29 1.30
C ARG A 65 -5.86 3.24 1.22
N GLU A 66 -6.66 3.08 2.28
CA GLU A 66 -7.82 2.18 2.27
C GLU A 66 -9.06 2.83 1.61
N PHE A 67 -9.20 4.15 1.68
CA PHE A 67 -10.30 4.91 1.05
C PHE A 67 -10.14 4.99 -0.47
N ASP A 68 -8.93 5.13 -1.00
CA ASP A 68 -8.66 4.96 -2.45
C ASP A 68 -9.11 3.58 -2.96
N PHE A 69 -9.00 2.54 -2.12
CA PHE A 69 -9.48 1.20 -2.42
C PHE A 69 -11.00 1.03 -2.32
N ALA A 70 -11.65 1.72 -1.39
CA ALA A 70 -13.10 1.68 -1.22
C ALA A 70 -13.85 2.62 -2.19
N GLY A 71 -13.24 3.74 -2.57
CA GLY A 71 -13.79 4.78 -3.45
C GLY A 71 -13.76 4.41 -4.94
N ALA A 72 -12.87 3.51 -5.38
CA ALA A 72 -12.92 2.92 -6.72
C ALA A 72 -14.20 2.08 -6.98
N ARG A 73 -15.03 1.85 -5.95
CA ARG A 73 -16.37 1.25 -6.09
C ARG A 73 -17.50 2.27 -6.32
N GLN A 74 -17.27 3.59 -6.24
CA GLN A 74 -18.33 4.59 -6.35
C GLN A 74 -18.22 5.57 -7.53
N SER A 75 -17.15 5.54 -8.33
CA SER A 75 -17.07 6.32 -9.58
C SER A 75 -17.14 5.41 -10.80
N GLY A 76 -18.20 4.60 -10.84
CA GLY A 76 -18.69 3.92 -12.03
C GLY A 76 -20.19 4.17 -12.11
N SER A 77 -20.56 5.43 -12.37
CA SER A 77 -21.91 5.86 -12.75
C SER A 77 -21.82 6.51 -14.13
#